data_AF-A0A519TWM3-F1
#
_entry.id   AF-A0A519TWM3-F1
#
_cell.length_a   1.000
_cell.length_b   1.000
_cell.length_c   1.000
_cell.angle_alpha   90.00
_cell.angle_beta   90.00
_cell.angle_gamma   90.00
#
_symmetry.space_group_name_H-M   'P 1'
#
loop_
_entity.id
_entity.type
_entity.pdbx_description
1 polymer ?
#
loop_
_entity_poly.entity_id
_entity_poly.type
_entity_poly.pdbx_seq_one_letter_code
_entity_poly.pdbx_strand_id
1 'polypeptide(L)' 'TEMSNTLLSYPQFIQPHRSYLVNHNHIQSIEGNMIKMINKPCILTLS' A
#
# COMPACT_ATOMS: atom_id res chain seq x y z
N THR A 1 16.59 -0.27 -8.22
CA THR A 1 16.08 -1.16 -9.29
C THR A 1 15.04 -0.39 -10.09
N GLU A 2 14.84 -0.71 -11.37
CA GLU A 2 13.93 0.04 -12.27
C GLU A 2 12.54 0.27 -11.68
N MET A 3 12.01 -0.71 -10.93
CA MET A 3 10.69 -0.62 -10.32
C MET A 3 10.56 0.49 -9.26
N SER A 4 11.63 0.77 -8.50
CA SER A 4 11.66 1.89 -7.54
C SER A 4 11.57 3.24 -8.25
N ASN A 5 12.18 3.35 -9.44
CA ASN A 5 12.15 4.57 -10.24
C ASN A 5 10.77 4.77 -10.89
N THR A 6 10.11 3.70 -11.32
CA THR A 6 8.74 3.77 -11.86
C THR A 6 7.74 4.23 -10.79
N LEU A 7 7.92 3.84 -9.52
CA LEU A 7 7.08 4.31 -8.42
C LEU A 7 7.19 5.82 -8.15
N LEU A 8 8.32 6.45 -8.48
CA LEU A 8 8.47 7.90 -8.35
C LEU A 8 7.49 8.67 -9.26
N SER A 9 7.09 8.07 -10.39
CA SER A 9 6.08 8.64 -11.29
C SER A 9 4.65 8.46 -10.78
N TYR A 10 4.44 7.62 -9.77
CA TYR A 10 3.13 7.31 -9.20
C TYR A 10 3.14 7.42 -7.67
N PRO A 11 3.21 8.66 -7.13
CA PRO A 11 3.34 8.89 -5.69
C PRO A 11 2.15 8.35 -4.87
N GLN A 12 1.03 8.05 -5.53
CA GLN A 12 -0.13 7.44 -4.87
C GLN A 12 0.06 5.97 -4.52
N PHE A 13 1.04 5.29 -5.10
CA PHE A 13 1.34 3.90 -4.79
C PHE A 13 2.53 3.81 -3.84
N ILE A 14 2.33 3.09 -2.74
CA ILE A 14 3.36 2.77 -1.76
C ILE A 14 3.59 1.27 -1.70
N GLN A 15 4.79 0.83 -1.35
CA GLN A 15 5.15 -0.58 -1.22
C GLN A 15 5.46 -0.92 0.25
N PRO A 16 4.43 -1.15 1.09
CA PRO A 16 4.63 -1.40 2.52
C PRO A 16 5.19 -2.80 2.82
N HIS A 17 5.14 -3.72 1.86
CA HIS A 17 5.75 -5.06 1.93
C HIS A 17 6.21 -5.49 0.54
N ARG A 18 7.25 -6.34 0.46
CA ARG A 18 7.86 -6.74 -0.82
C ARG A 18 6.86 -7.32 -1.83
N SER A 19 5.81 -7.98 -1.35
CA SER A 19 4.78 -8.62 -2.19
C SER A 19 3.56 -7.74 -2.45
N TYR A 20 3.48 -6.53 -1.91
CA TYR A 20 2.27 -5.70 -1.98
C TYR A 20 2.57 -4.28 -2.43
N LEU A 21 1.80 -3.82 -3.42
CA LEU A 21 1.71 -2.41 -3.80
C LEU A 21 0.31 -1.90 -3.44
N VAL A 22 0.25 -0.79 -2.71
CA VAL A 22 -1.00 -0.25 -2.16
C VAL A 22 -1.19 1.17 -2.65
N ASN A 23 -2.38 1.49 -3.14
CA ASN A 23 -2.76 2.87 -3.44
C ASN A 23 -3.22 3.57 -2.17
N HIS A 24 -2.45 4.56 -1.70
CA HIS A 24 -2.70 5.24 -0.43
C HIS A 24 -3.98 6.10 -0.43
N ASN A 25 -4.51 6.47 -1.61
CA ASN A 25 -5.78 7.19 -1.74
C ASN A 25 -6.98 6.33 -1.31
N HIS A 26 -6.80 5.01 -1.23
CA HIS A 26 -7.82 4.05 -0.82
C HIS A 26 -7.55 3.47 0.57
N ILE A 27 -6.59 4.00 1.32
CA ILE A 27 -6.35 3.60 2.70
C ILE A 27 -7.31 4.35 3.62
N GLN A 28 -8.06 3.60 4.43
CA GLN A 28 -8.93 4.12 5.47
C GLN A 28 -8.16 4.41 6.75
N SER A 29 -7.35 3.45 7.21
CA SER A 29 -6.50 3.59 8.40
C SER A 29 -5.29 2.65 8.32
N ILE A 30 -4.23 3.00 9.06
CA ILE A 30 -3.06 2.15 9.26
C ILE A 30 -2.90 1.94 10.76
N GLU A 31 -2.93 0.69 11.21
CA GLU A 31 -2.86 0.30 12.62
C GLU A 31 -1.75 -0.73 12.80
N GLY A 32 -0.57 -0.27 13.22
CA GLY A 32 0.62 -1.12 13.29
C GLY A 32 0.97 -1.70 11.92
N ASN A 33 0.94 -3.04 11.81
CA ASN A 33 1.22 -3.77 10.57
C ASN A 33 -0.03 -4.03 9.72
N MET A 34 -1.16 -3.40 10.05
CA MET A 34 -2.42 -3.60 9.37
C MET A 34 -2.79 -2.36 8.55
N ILE A 35 -3.11 -2.55 7.27
CA ILE A 35 -3.68 -1.51 6.41
C ILE A 35 -5.14 -1.85 6.15
N LYS A 36 -6.03 -0.92 6.51
CA LYS A 36 -7.47 -1.03 6.27
C LYS A 36 -7.83 -0.20 5.04
N MET A 37 -8.44 -0.82 4.04
CA MET A 37 -8.84 -0.14 2.79
C MET A 37 -10.28 0.41 2.89
N ILE A 38 -10.57 1.52 2.19
CA ILE A 38 -11.88 2.19 2.17
C ILE A 38 -12.98 1.27 1.59
N ASN A 39 -12.63 0.39 0.65
CA ASN A 39 -13.56 -0.58 0.07
C ASN A 39 -13.52 -1.93 0.82
N LYS A 40 -14.70 -2.43 1.22
CA LYS A 40 -15.06 -3.70 1.91
C LYS A 40 -14.03 -4.86 1.87
N PRO A 41 -14.10 -5.79 2.85
CA PRO A 41 -13.14 -5.90 3.95
C PRO A 41 -11.74 -6.31 3.46
N CYS A 42 -11.05 -5.47 2.69
CA CYS A 42 -9.67 -5.73 2.33
C CYS A 42 -8.78 -5.20 3.47
N ILE A 43 -8.37 -6.12 4.34
CA ILE A 43 -7.39 -5.89 5.40
C ILE A 43 -6.09 -6.54 4.95
N LEU A 44 -5.02 -5.74 4.83
CA LEU A 44 -3.68 -6.24 4.54
C LEU A 44 -2.89 -6.30 5.85
N THR A 45 -2.48 -7.50 6.23
CA THR A 45 -1.57 -7.72 7.37
C THR A 45 -0.16 -7.95 6.84
N LEU A 46 0.78 -7.10 7.23
CA LEU A 46 2.17 -7.12 6.81
C LEU A 46 2.95 -7.95 7.84
N SER A 47 3.26 -9.21 7.50
CA SER A 47 4.05 -10.14 8.33
C SER A 47 5.53 -10.08 8.03
#